data_AF-A0AAX2UIH5-F1
#
_entry.id   AF-A0AAX2UIH5-F1
#
_cell.length_a   1.000
_cell.length_b   1.000
_cell.length_c   1.000
_cell.angle_alpha   90.00
_cell.angle_beta   90.00
_cell.angle_gamma   90.00
#
_symmetry.space_group_name_H-M   'P 1'
#
loop_
_entity.id
_entity.type
_entity.pdbx_description
1 polymer ?
#
loop_
_entity_poly.entity_id
_entity_poly.type
_entity_poly.pdbx_seq_one_letter_code
_entity_poly.pdbx_strand_id
1 'polypeptide(L)'
;MQGNNMAQEFVLSEGVKALIVAYVKDKTEENLIKAFAEFGLQNNRFAKELKHIAIDEFRAEIDRLVTRDEFQASMQALEARLESKILEAKLELKEEIAQIRTEMAELKTELKQDIADVRAEMAEVKAELSKTRVEIKYAVFAIAALMFILQPTIFEWIKSILGFTK
;
A
#
# COMPACT_ATOMS: atom_id res chain seq x y z
N MET A 1 27.72 29.82 19.23
CA MET A 1 28.03 31.15 18.69
C MET A 1 29.40 31.56 19.24
N GLN A 2 30.48 31.31 18.50
CA GLN A 2 31.81 31.84 18.83
C GLN A 2 32.14 32.88 17.78
N GLY A 3 32.14 34.15 18.20
CA GLY A 3 32.52 35.28 17.37
C GLY A 3 34.04 35.26 17.17
N ASN A 4 34.47 34.92 15.97
CA ASN A 4 35.87 34.98 15.59
C ASN A 4 36.18 36.43 15.18
N ASN A 5 36.66 37.24 16.12
CA ASN A 5 37.21 38.56 15.85
C ASN A 5 38.51 38.39 15.05
N MET A 6 38.41 38.31 13.72
CA MET A 6 39.55 38.55 12.85
C MET A 6 39.84 40.05 12.89
N ALA A 7 40.82 40.45 13.72
CA ALA A 7 41.47 41.72 13.52
C ALA A 7 42.09 41.69 12.12
N GLN A 8 41.45 42.37 11.16
CA GLN A 8 42.05 42.58 9.84
C GLN A 8 43.28 43.46 10.06
N GLU A 9 44.43 42.81 10.15
CA GLU A 9 45.71 43.49 10.12
C GLU A 9 45.78 44.21 8.77
N PHE A 10 45.65 45.54 8.78
CA PHE A 10 45.64 46.34 7.56
C PHE A 10 47.07 46.42 7.02
N VAL A 11 47.53 45.32 6.43
CA VAL A 11 48.87 45.22 5.88
C VAL A 11 48.91 46.05 4.61
N LEU A 12 49.72 47.12 4.63
CA LEU A 12 49.99 47.93 3.44
C LEU A 12 50.51 47.00 2.33
N SER A 13 49.95 47.14 1.12
CA SER A 13 50.40 46.35 -0.01
C SER A 13 51.84 46.71 -0.40
N GLU A 14 52.62 45.77 -0.93
CA GLU A 14 54.00 46.02 -1.36
C GLU A 14 54.13 47.22 -2.32
N GLY A 15 53.18 47.41 -3.24
CA GLY A 15 53.14 48.60 -4.11
C GLY A 15 52.89 49.91 -3.35
N VAL A 16 52.07 49.89 -2.30
CA VAL A 16 51.87 51.07 -1.43
C VAL A 16 53.11 51.33 -0.58
N LYS A 17 53.77 50.28 -0.06
CA LYS A 17 55.05 50.40 0.64
C LYS A 17 56.13 51.00 -0.26
N ALA A 18 56.22 50.54 -1.51
CA ALA A 18 57.16 51.07 -2.50
C ALA A 18 56.92 52.56 -2.77
N LEU A 19 55.65 52.99 -2.86
CA LEU A 19 55.29 54.41 -3.04
C LEU A 19 55.71 55.26 -1.84
N ILE A 20 55.47 54.78 -0.62
CA ILE A 20 55.88 55.47 0.61
C ILE A 20 57.41 55.60 0.67
N VAL A 21 58.15 54.53 0.35
CA VAL A 21 59.62 54.54 0.35
C VAL A 21 60.17 55.52 -0.69
N ALA A 22 59.64 55.50 -1.91
CA ALA A 22 60.06 56.41 -2.98
C ALA A 22 59.81 57.89 -2.64
N TYR A 23 58.70 58.19 -1.95
CA TYR A 23 58.34 59.55 -1.54
C TYR A 23 59.12 60.05 -0.31
N VAL A 24 59.38 59.18 0.67
CA VAL A 24 60.02 59.56 1.94
C VAL A 24 61.55 59.59 1.82
N LYS A 25 62.15 58.62 1.14
CA LYS A 25 63.60 58.37 1.23
C LYS A 25 64.40 59.07 0.12
N ASP A 26 64.10 58.76 -1.14
CA ASP A 26 65.00 59.09 -2.25
C ASP A 26 64.46 60.22 -3.15
N LYS A 27 63.15 60.53 -3.11
CA LYS A 27 62.47 61.67 -3.78
C LYS A 27 62.81 61.91 -5.27
N THR A 28 63.40 60.92 -5.94
CA THR A 28 63.71 60.99 -7.36
C THR A 28 62.49 60.58 -8.19
N GLU A 29 62.34 61.19 -9.36
CA GLU A 29 61.34 60.82 -10.36
C GLU A 29 61.40 59.33 -10.73
N GLU A 30 62.61 58.78 -10.93
CA GLU A 30 62.81 57.37 -11.32
C GLU A 30 62.25 56.38 -10.28
N ASN A 31 62.53 56.59 -8.99
CA ASN A 31 62.02 55.73 -7.92
C ASN A 31 60.50 55.84 -7.76
N LEU A 32 59.92 57.03 -7.96
CA LEU A 32 58.47 57.20 -7.97
C LEU A 32 57.82 56.44 -9.13
N ILE A 33 58.37 56.54 -10.34
CA ILE A 33 57.88 55.82 -11.53
C ILE A 33 57.93 54.30 -11.29
N LYS A 34 59.03 53.78 -10.73
CA LYS A 34 59.15 52.34 -10.39
C LYS A 34 58.10 51.91 -9.36
N ALA A 35 57.91 52.68 -8.30
CA ALA A 35 56.91 52.39 -7.27
C ALA A 35 55.47 52.43 -7.81
N PHE A 36 55.15 53.38 -8.69
CA PHE A 36 53.83 53.43 -9.36
C PHE A 36 53.64 52.25 -10.33
N ALA A 37 54.68 51.84 -11.05
CA ALA A 37 54.62 50.65 -11.90
C ALA A 37 54.38 49.38 -11.08
N GLU A 38 55.06 49.23 -9.94
CA GLU A 38 54.87 48.10 -9.02
C GLU A 38 53.47 48.09 -8.40
N PHE A 39 52.95 49.24 -7.98
CA PHE A 39 51.57 49.38 -7.52
C PHE A 39 50.56 49.00 -8.62
N GLY A 40 50.75 49.48 -9.85
CA GLY A 40 49.91 49.13 -10.98
C GLY A 40 49.92 47.64 -11.32
N LEU A 41 51.10 47.01 -11.27
CA LEU A 41 51.25 45.56 -11.46
C LEU A 41 50.57 44.76 -10.35
N GLN A 42 50.71 45.19 -9.10
CA GLN A 42 50.05 44.55 -7.97
C GLN A 42 48.52 44.69 -8.05
N ASN A 43 48.01 45.86 -8.41
CA ASN A 43 46.58 46.08 -8.57
C ASN A 43 45.99 45.20 -9.68
N ASN A 44 46.70 45.05 -10.80
CA ASN A 44 46.30 44.14 -11.87
C ASN A 44 46.33 42.66 -11.43
N ARG A 45 47.32 42.25 -10.63
CA ARG A 45 47.35 40.90 -10.03
C ARG A 45 46.17 40.65 -9.10
N PHE A 46 45.91 41.60 -8.19
CA PHE A 46 44.78 41.52 -7.27
C PHE A 46 43.43 41.41 -7.99
N ALA A 47 43.22 42.20 -9.05
CA ALA A 47 42.02 42.11 -9.87
C ALA A 47 41.84 40.71 -10.52
N LYS A 48 42.94 40.07 -10.94
CA LYS A 48 42.90 38.70 -11.47
C LYS A 48 42.60 37.67 -10.38
N GLU A 49 43.23 37.79 -9.22
CA GLU A 49 43.01 36.89 -8.07
C GLU A 49 41.56 36.92 -7.60
N LEU A 50 40.97 38.11 -7.44
CA LEU A 50 39.56 38.25 -7.11
C LEU A 50 38.64 37.56 -8.12
N LYS A 51 38.95 37.68 -9.41
CA LYS A 51 38.19 37.01 -10.47
C LYS A 51 38.31 35.48 -10.36
N HIS A 52 39.50 34.96 -10.07
CA HIS A 52 39.69 33.52 -9.88
C HIS A 52 38.94 33.01 -8.66
N ILE A 53 39.06 33.67 -7.52
CA ILE A 53 38.32 33.32 -6.29
C ILE A 53 36.82 33.26 -6.55
N ALA A 54 36.25 34.28 -7.19
CA ALA A 54 34.83 34.30 -7.51
C ALA A 54 34.43 33.14 -8.45
N ILE A 55 35.24 32.85 -9.48
CA ILE A 55 34.97 31.74 -10.40
C ILE A 55 35.06 30.39 -9.71
N ASP A 56 36.05 30.20 -8.83
CA ASP A 56 36.26 28.94 -8.11
C ASP A 56 35.12 28.69 -7.11
N GLU A 57 34.64 29.73 -6.44
CA GLU A 57 33.46 29.67 -5.57
C GLU A 57 32.19 29.30 -6.35
N PHE A 58 31.96 29.95 -7.49
CA PHE A 58 30.83 29.60 -8.37
C PHE A 58 30.94 28.16 -8.90
N ARG A 59 32.14 27.71 -9.27
CA ARG A 59 32.35 26.33 -9.74
C ARG A 59 32.07 25.33 -8.63
N ALA A 60 32.56 25.59 -7.42
CA ALA A 60 32.29 24.73 -6.27
C ALA A 60 30.79 24.60 -5.97
N GLU A 61 30.01 25.67 -6.17
CA GLU A 61 28.56 25.63 -5.99
C GLU A 61 27.86 24.89 -7.15
N ILE A 62 28.32 25.06 -8.40
CA ILE A 62 27.82 24.29 -9.55
C ILE A 62 28.08 22.79 -9.39
N ASP A 63 29.26 22.40 -8.88
CA ASP A 63 29.63 20.99 -8.67
C ASP A 63 28.78 20.31 -7.59
N ARG A 64 28.13 21.09 -6.69
CA ARG A 64 27.18 20.58 -5.69
C ARG A 64 25.77 20.43 -6.23
N LEU A 65 25.44 21.07 -7.35
CA LEU A 65 24.11 20.98 -7.93
C LEU A 65 23.95 19.60 -8.59
N VAL A 66 22.79 18.99 -8.35
CA VAL A 66 22.39 17.76 -9.04
C VAL A 66 22.37 18.03 -10.53
N THR A 67 23.09 17.20 -11.28
CA THR A 67 23.14 17.30 -12.73
C THR A 67 21.82 16.85 -13.35
N ARG A 68 21.54 17.30 -14.57
CA ARG A 68 20.36 16.86 -15.32
C ARG A 68 20.33 15.34 -15.47
N ASP A 69 21.50 14.73 -15.68
CA ASP A 69 21.65 13.29 -15.90
C ASP A 69 21.35 12.50 -14.62
N GLU A 70 21.84 12.96 -13.46
CA GLU A 70 21.52 12.36 -12.15
C GLU A 70 20.03 12.45 -11.83
N PHE A 71 19.41 13.62 -12.08
CA PHE A 71 17.98 13.78 -11.89
C PHE A 71 17.18 12.86 -12.83
N GLN A 72 17.56 12.78 -14.10
CA GLN A 72 16.91 11.92 -15.07
C GLN A 72 17.06 10.44 -14.71
N ALA A 73 18.24 10.01 -14.27
CA ALA A 73 18.48 8.66 -13.78
C ALA A 73 17.61 8.33 -12.56
N SER A 74 17.49 9.28 -11.61
CA SER A 74 16.61 9.12 -10.44
C SER A 74 15.14 9.02 -10.85
N MET A 75 14.70 9.79 -11.85
CA MET A 75 13.33 9.74 -12.35
C MET A 75 13.03 8.41 -13.06
N GLN A 76 13.94 7.93 -13.91
CA GLN A 76 13.79 6.63 -14.58
C GLN A 76 13.77 5.48 -13.57
N ALA A 77 14.63 5.53 -12.54
CA ALA A 77 14.63 4.54 -11.48
C ALA A 77 13.31 4.56 -10.68
N LEU A 78 12.74 5.74 -10.45
CA LEU A 78 11.45 5.89 -9.78
C LEU A 78 10.31 5.35 -10.64
N GLU A 79 10.28 5.67 -11.93
CA GLU A 79 9.30 5.16 -12.89
C GLU A 79 9.33 3.63 -12.95
N ALA A 80 10.52 3.03 -13.14
CA ALA A 80 10.67 1.58 -13.16
C ALA A 80 10.20 0.91 -11.86
N ARG A 81 10.50 1.53 -10.71
CA ARG A 81 10.06 1.02 -9.40
C ARG A 81 8.54 1.09 -9.24
N LEU A 82 7.91 2.16 -9.72
CA LEU A 82 6.46 2.31 -9.69
C LEU A 82 5.77 1.31 -10.62
N GLU A 83 6.29 1.13 -11.84
CA GLU A 83 5.79 0.12 -12.78
C GLU A 83 5.86 -1.30 -12.21
N SER A 84 6.99 -1.67 -11.58
CA SER A 84 7.13 -2.99 -10.90
C SER A 84 6.07 -3.17 -9.83
N LYS A 85 5.91 -2.19 -8.93
CA LYS A 85 4.93 -2.28 -7.83
C LYS A 85 3.49 -2.35 -8.33
N ILE A 86 3.15 -1.60 -9.39
CA ILE A 86 1.82 -1.65 -9.99
C ILE A 86 1.56 -3.04 -10.59
N LEU A 87 2.56 -3.62 -11.24
CA LEU A 87 2.45 -4.94 -11.86
C LEU A 87 2.32 -6.05 -10.80
N GLU A 88 3.14 -6.00 -9.75
CA GLU A 88 3.06 -6.91 -8.60
C GLU A 88 1.67 -6.86 -7.95
N ALA A 89 1.19 -5.68 -7.56
CA ALA A 89 -0.13 -5.52 -6.95
C ALA A 89 -1.27 -6.00 -7.86
N LYS A 90 -1.15 -5.79 -9.19
CA LYS A 90 -2.14 -6.28 -10.16
C LYS A 90 -2.14 -7.80 -10.25
N LEU A 91 -0.99 -8.46 -10.13
CA LEU A 91 -0.90 -9.92 -10.13
C LEU A 91 -1.48 -10.49 -8.84
N GLU A 92 -1.11 -9.95 -7.68
CA GLU A 92 -1.65 -10.36 -6.37
C GLU A 92 -3.19 -10.27 -6.36
N LEU A 93 -3.74 -9.12 -6.76
CA LEU A 93 -5.20 -8.95 -6.83
C LEU A 93 -5.87 -9.93 -7.80
N LYS A 94 -5.22 -10.26 -8.92
CA LYS A 94 -5.76 -11.23 -9.88
C LYS A 94 -5.78 -12.64 -9.31
N GLU A 95 -4.75 -13.02 -8.57
CA GLU A 95 -4.65 -14.31 -7.89
C GLU A 95 -5.69 -14.42 -6.77
N GLU A 96 -5.83 -13.41 -5.92
CA GLU A 96 -6.86 -13.37 -4.87
C GLU A 96 -8.27 -13.47 -5.46
N ILE A 97 -8.57 -12.73 -6.53
CA ILE A 97 -9.88 -12.82 -7.21
C ILE A 97 -10.10 -14.23 -7.77
N ALA A 98 -9.07 -14.88 -8.31
CA ALA A 98 -9.19 -16.24 -8.82
C ALA A 98 -9.45 -17.24 -7.68
N GLN A 99 -8.75 -17.10 -6.56
CA GLN A 99 -8.94 -17.92 -5.37
C GLN A 99 -10.37 -17.77 -4.81
N ILE A 100 -10.85 -16.53 -4.62
CA ILE A 100 -12.21 -16.26 -4.13
C ILE A 100 -13.26 -16.87 -5.07
N ARG A 101 -13.05 -16.80 -6.39
CA ARG A 101 -13.97 -17.44 -7.36
C ARG A 101 -14.02 -18.96 -7.20
N THR A 102 -12.89 -19.59 -6.96
CA THR A 102 -12.80 -21.04 -6.69
C THR A 102 -13.54 -21.37 -5.40
N GLU A 103 -13.22 -20.68 -4.29
CA GLU A 103 -13.89 -20.87 -2.99
C GLU A 103 -15.41 -20.66 -3.09
N MET A 104 -15.87 -19.63 -3.81
CA MET A 104 -17.29 -19.41 -4.07
C MET A 104 -17.94 -20.55 -4.87
N ALA A 105 -17.23 -21.14 -5.84
CA ALA A 105 -17.75 -22.25 -6.63
C ALA A 105 -17.84 -23.54 -5.81
N GLU A 106 -16.86 -23.78 -4.94
CA GLU A 106 -16.84 -24.88 -3.98
C GLU A 106 -18.00 -24.76 -2.98
N LEU A 107 -18.12 -23.60 -2.31
CA LEU A 107 -19.22 -23.32 -1.38
C LEU A 107 -20.60 -23.45 -2.03
N LYS A 108 -20.75 -23.02 -3.29
CA LYS A 108 -22.00 -23.19 -4.04
C LYS A 108 -22.32 -24.67 -4.31
N THR A 109 -21.30 -25.50 -4.49
CA THR A 109 -21.45 -26.94 -4.73
C THR A 109 -21.79 -27.65 -3.43
N GLU A 110 -21.07 -27.34 -2.34
CA GLU A 110 -21.35 -27.82 -0.99
C GLU A 110 -22.78 -27.48 -0.56
N LEU A 111 -23.20 -26.23 -0.69
CA LEU A 111 -24.56 -25.82 -0.32
C LEU A 111 -25.64 -26.52 -1.17
N LYS A 112 -25.37 -26.82 -2.44
CA LYS A 112 -26.30 -27.60 -3.27
C LYS A 112 -26.42 -29.04 -2.79
N GLN A 113 -25.31 -29.63 -2.36
CA GLN A 113 -25.26 -30.97 -1.82
C GLN A 113 -26.03 -31.02 -0.49
N ASP A 114 -25.75 -30.10 0.44
CA ASP A 114 -26.46 -29.99 1.71
C ASP A 114 -27.98 -29.82 1.51
N ILE A 115 -28.40 -28.99 0.55
CA ILE A 115 -29.82 -28.82 0.22
C ILE A 115 -30.41 -30.14 -0.32
N ALA A 116 -29.67 -30.91 -1.12
CA ALA A 116 -30.14 -32.18 -1.64
C ALA A 116 -30.27 -33.22 -0.53
N ASP A 117 -29.30 -33.29 0.37
CA ASP A 117 -29.27 -34.21 1.50
C ASP A 117 -30.41 -33.91 2.48
N VAL A 118 -30.61 -32.64 2.86
CA VAL A 118 -31.76 -32.22 3.69
C VAL A 118 -33.10 -32.56 3.02
N ARG A 119 -33.21 -32.42 1.69
CA ARG A 119 -34.43 -32.81 0.97
C ARG A 119 -34.66 -34.32 1.01
N ALA A 120 -33.61 -35.12 0.94
CA ALA A 120 -33.69 -36.57 1.04
C ALA A 120 -34.14 -37.00 2.45
N GLU A 121 -33.50 -36.45 3.50
CA GLU A 121 -33.90 -36.68 4.89
C GLU A 121 -35.36 -36.28 5.14
N MET A 122 -35.80 -35.13 4.63
CA MET A 122 -37.21 -34.71 4.74
C MET A 122 -38.18 -35.67 4.03
N ALA A 123 -37.76 -36.27 2.90
CA ALA A 123 -38.59 -37.24 2.19
C ALA A 123 -38.69 -38.57 2.96
N GLU A 124 -37.59 -39.03 3.55
CA GLU A 124 -37.54 -40.20 4.41
C GLU A 124 -38.44 -40.04 5.65
N VAL A 125 -38.29 -38.92 6.38
CA VAL A 125 -39.15 -38.60 7.54
C VAL A 125 -40.63 -38.56 7.16
N LYS A 126 -40.98 -38.01 5.98
CA LYS A 126 -42.37 -38.01 5.51
C LYS A 126 -42.88 -39.42 5.20
N ALA A 127 -42.04 -40.29 4.65
CA ALA A 127 -42.39 -41.67 4.36
C ALA A 127 -42.61 -42.47 5.66
N GLU A 128 -41.71 -42.33 6.63
CA GLU A 128 -41.85 -42.93 7.96
C GLU A 128 -43.13 -42.46 8.66
N LEU A 129 -43.40 -41.15 8.66
CA LEU A 129 -44.62 -40.59 9.25
C LEU A 129 -45.90 -41.15 8.59
N SER A 130 -45.88 -41.33 7.26
CA SER A 130 -46.99 -41.94 6.52
C SER A 130 -47.20 -43.40 6.92
N LYS A 131 -46.10 -44.17 7.03
CA LYS A 131 -46.12 -45.56 7.47
C LYS A 131 -46.69 -45.68 8.89
N THR A 132 -46.18 -44.91 9.85
CA THR A 132 -46.69 -44.89 11.23
C THR A 132 -48.16 -44.50 11.29
N ARG A 133 -48.61 -43.53 10.48
CA ARG A 133 -50.04 -43.17 10.39
C ARG A 133 -50.90 -44.35 9.91
N VAL A 134 -50.42 -45.13 8.95
CA VAL A 134 -51.12 -46.33 8.45
C VAL A 134 -51.16 -47.43 9.51
N GLU A 135 -50.03 -47.70 10.16
CA GLU A 135 -49.93 -48.69 11.26
C GLU A 135 -50.90 -48.35 12.40
N ILE A 136 -50.96 -47.07 12.82
CA ILE A 136 -51.91 -46.61 13.84
C ILE A 136 -53.37 -46.81 13.39
N LYS A 137 -53.70 -46.50 12.13
CA LYS A 137 -55.06 -46.76 11.61
C LYS A 137 -55.43 -48.24 11.72
N TYR A 138 -54.54 -49.13 11.27
CA TYR A 138 -54.78 -50.57 11.37
C TYR A 138 -54.90 -51.04 12.82
N ALA A 139 -54.05 -50.55 13.73
CA ALA A 139 -54.14 -50.87 15.15
C ALA A 139 -55.49 -50.43 15.74
N VAL A 140 -55.95 -49.22 15.43
CA VAL A 140 -57.26 -48.71 15.87
C VAL A 140 -58.40 -49.58 15.34
N PHE A 141 -58.38 -49.96 14.05
CA PHE A 141 -59.39 -50.86 13.48
C PHE A 141 -59.37 -52.25 14.12
N ALA A 142 -58.18 -52.81 14.39
CA ALA A 142 -58.03 -54.10 15.04
C ALA A 142 -58.63 -54.09 16.46
N ILE A 143 -58.37 -53.04 17.24
CA ILE A 143 -58.96 -52.86 18.57
C ILE A 143 -60.49 -52.75 18.49
N ALA A 144 -61.02 -51.96 17.55
CA ALA A 144 -62.45 -51.82 17.35
C ALA A 144 -63.12 -53.16 16.95
N ALA A 145 -62.48 -53.94 16.08
CA ALA A 145 -62.97 -55.27 15.70
C ALA A 145 -62.94 -56.26 16.88
N LEU A 146 -61.88 -56.25 17.69
CA LEU A 146 -61.81 -57.05 18.91
C LEU A 146 -62.93 -56.65 19.89
N MET A 147 -63.15 -55.36 20.12
CA MET A 147 -64.26 -54.86 20.97
C MET A 147 -65.63 -55.36 20.46
N PHE A 148 -65.86 -55.35 19.15
CA PHE A 148 -67.09 -55.85 18.54
C PHE A 148 -67.29 -57.36 18.75
N ILE A 149 -66.23 -58.16 18.60
CA ILE A 149 -66.29 -59.62 18.81
C ILE A 149 -66.51 -59.96 20.28
N LEU A 150 -65.88 -59.22 21.20
CA LEU A 150 -65.94 -59.46 22.64
C LEU A 150 -67.23 -58.95 23.31
N GLN A 151 -68.06 -58.13 22.64
CA GLN A 151 -69.32 -57.60 23.21
C GLN A 151 -70.57 -57.97 22.38
N PRO A 152 -71.41 -58.94 22.84
CA PRO A 152 -72.66 -59.32 22.16
C PRO A 152 -73.65 -58.14 21.99
N THR A 153 -73.63 -57.19 22.91
CA THR A 153 -74.58 -56.06 22.95
C THR A 153 -74.32 -54.99 21.90
N ILE A 154 -73.05 -54.76 21.49
CA ILE A 154 -72.73 -53.78 20.44
C ILE A 154 -73.16 -54.30 19.06
N PHE A 155 -73.01 -55.61 18.81
CA PHE A 155 -73.48 -56.23 17.57
C PHE A 155 -75.00 -56.05 17.38
N GLU A 156 -75.78 -56.27 18.44
CA GLU A 156 -77.23 -56.06 18.41
C GLU A 156 -77.60 -54.58 18.22
N TRP A 157 -76.89 -53.66 18.87
CA TRP A 157 -77.09 -52.21 18.68
C TRP A 157 -76.80 -51.76 17.24
N ILE A 158 -75.72 -52.25 16.61
CA ILE A 158 -75.38 -51.94 15.22
C ILE A 158 -76.36 -52.58 14.24
N LYS A 159 -76.79 -53.84 14.44
CA LYS A 159 -77.86 -54.44 13.63
C LYS A 159 -79.13 -53.61 13.68
N SER A 160 -79.48 -53.11 14.87
CA SER A 160 -80.63 -52.23 15.07
C SER A 160 -80.47 -50.87 14.36
N ILE A 161 -79.25 -50.34 14.22
CA ILE A 161 -78.98 -49.09 13.49
C ILE A 161 -78.94 -49.30 11.96
N LEU A 162 -78.36 -50.41 11.50
CA LEU A 162 -78.21 -50.72 10.07
C LEU A 162 -79.43 -51.44 9.47
N GLY A 163 -80.49 -51.67 10.24
CA GLY A 163 -81.75 -52.24 9.76
C GLY A 163 -81.70 -53.74 9.41
N PHE A 164 -80.70 -54.49 9.89
CA PHE A 164 -80.55 -55.93 9.67
C PHE A 164 -81.38 -56.78 10.65
N THR A 165 -82.56 -56.30 11.07
CA THR A 165 -83.53 -57.08 11.85
C THR A 165 -84.41 -57.89 10.91
N LYS A 166 -84.25 -59.21 10.92
CA LYS A 166 -85.30 -60.16 10.53
C LYS A 166 -86.07 -60.57 11.77
#